data_AF-A0A257XG77-F1
#
_entry.id   AF-A0A257XG77-F1
#
_cell.length_a   1.000
_cell.length_b   1.000
_cell.length_c   1.000
_cell.angle_alpha   90.00
_cell.angle_beta   90.00
_cell.angle_gamma   90.00
#
_symmetry.space_group_name_H-M   'P 1'
#
loop_
_entity.id
_entity.type
_entity.pdbx_description
1 polymer ?
#
loop_
_entity_poly.entity_id
_entity_poly.type
_entity_poly.pdbx_seq_one_letter_code
_entity_poly.pdbx_strand_id
1 'polypeptide(L)' 'RSRELLELLGCLGQLSEERRRMVLLAYYDGWTRDALSVYFDAPVHGINSWLRRSVGEIDAVLQ' A
#
# COMPACT_ATOMS: atom_id res chain seq x y z
N ARG A 1 1.82 0.30 -24.02
CA ARG A 1 1.11 0.00 -22.76
C ARG A 1 1.57 -1.40 -22.36
N SER A 2 2.41 -1.63 -21.35
CA SER A 2 2.11 -1.43 -19.93
C SER A 2 3.34 -1.78 -19.08
N ARG A 3 4.55 -1.35 -19.47
CA ARG A 3 5.80 -1.77 -18.79
C ARG A 3 5.83 -1.28 -17.33
N GLU A 4 5.50 -0.01 -17.13
CA GLU A 4 5.35 0.61 -15.80
C GLU A 4 4.28 -0.08 -14.94
N LEU A 5 3.18 -0.53 -15.53
CA LEU A 5 2.14 -1.25 -14.79
C LEU A 5 2.62 -2.65 -14.38
N LEU A 6 3.36 -3.35 -15.25
CA LEU A 6 3.94 -4.65 -14.92
C LEU A 6 5.01 -4.53 -13.83
N GLU A 7 5.83 -3.47 -13.88
CA GLU A 7 6.81 -3.15 -12.85
C GLU A 7 6.12 -2.83 -11.52
N LEU A 8 5.11 -1.97 -11.52
CA LEU A 8 4.32 -1.66 -10.32
C LEU A 8 3.67 -2.91 -9.73
N LEU A 9 3.07 -3.78 -10.56
CA LEU A 9 2.48 -5.04 -10.11
C LEU A 9 3.55 -5.99 -9.53
N GLY A 10 4.75 -5.99 -10.10
CA GLY A 10 5.92 -6.70 -9.57
C GLY A 10 6.31 -6.19 -8.18
N CYS A 11 6.42 -4.86 -8.01
CA CYS A 11 6.71 -4.21 -6.73
C CYS A 11 5.65 -4.55 -5.67
N LEU A 12 4.38 -4.44 -6.04
CA LEU A 12 3.26 -4.78 -5.17
C LEU A 12 3.27 -6.27 -4.78
N GLY A 13 3.78 -7.15 -5.65
CA GLY A 13 3.97 -8.57 -5.36
C GLY A 13 5.05 -8.85 -4.31
N GLN A 14 6.00 -7.93 -4.09
CA GLN A 14 7.02 -8.05 -3.03
C GLN A 14 6.51 -7.61 -1.66
N LEU A 15 5.43 -6.82 -1.60
CA LEU A 15 4.78 -6.48 -0.35
C LEU A 15 4.08 -7.70 0.25
N SER A 16 4.02 -7.74 1.58
CA SER A 16 3.14 -8.69 2.27
C SER A 16 1.68 -8.49 1.84
N GLU A 17 0.90 -9.57 1.87
CA GLU A 17 -0.50 -9.56 1.41
C GLU A 17 -1.34 -8.48 2.11
N GLU A 18 -1.14 -8.28 3.42
CA GLU A 18 -1.78 -7.19 4.18
C GLU A 18 -1.37 -5.80 3.69
N ARG A 19 -0.07 -5.56 3.47
CA ARG A 19 0.42 -4.25 3.02
C ARG A 19 -0.06 -3.91 1.61
N ARG A 20 -0.04 -4.90 0.72
CA ARG A 20 -0.61 -4.78 -0.63
C ARG A 20 -2.11 -4.44 -0.57
N ARG A 21 -2.89 -5.16 0.25
CA ARG A 21 -4.32 -4.85 0.45
C ARG A 21 -4.51 -3.43 0.97
N MET A 22 -3.74 -3.02 1.97
CA MET A 22 -3.84 -1.69 2.57
C MET A 22 -3.56 -0.56 1.56
N VAL A 23 -2.53 -0.73 0.71
CA VAL A 23 -2.22 0.22 -0.36
C VAL A 23 -3.36 0.29 -1.37
N LEU A 24 -3.91 -0.85 -1.80
CA LEU A 24 -5.04 -0.89 -2.74
C LEU A 24 -6.28 -0.22 -2.14
N LEU A 25 -6.68 -0.58 -0.92
CA LEU A 25 -7.82 0.03 -0.26
C LEU A 25 -7.65 1.57 -0.13
N ALA A 26 -6.44 2.03 0.19
CA ALA A 26 -6.15 3.46 0.38
C ALA A 26 -6.15 4.26 -0.93
N TYR A 27 -5.50 3.76 -1.99
CA TYR A 27 -5.24 4.53 -3.21
C TYR A 27 -6.12 4.15 -4.40
N TYR A 28 -6.60 2.91 -4.46
CA TYR A 28 -7.51 2.44 -5.50
C TYR A 28 -8.97 2.59 -5.07
N ASP A 29 -9.33 2.09 -3.88
CA ASP A 29 -10.71 2.18 -3.37
C ASP A 29 -10.99 3.48 -2.60
N GLY A 30 -9.96 4.29 -2.33
CA GLY A 30 -10.10 5.61 -1.71
C GLY A 30 -10.47 5.61 -0.22
N TRP A 31 -10.16 4.53 0.50
CA TRP A 31 -10.49 4.41 1.92
C TRP A 31 -9.76 5.46 2.77
N THR A 32 -10.48 6.02 3.75
CA THR A 32 -9.90 6.93 4.73
C THR A 32 -9.00 6.18 5.72
N ARG A 33 -8.10 6.91 6.40
CA ARG A 33 -7.19 6.30 7.38
C ARG A 33 -7.94 5.77 8.60
N ASP A 34 -9.05 6.40 8.97
CA ASP A 34 -9.95 5.91 10.01
C ASP A 34 -10.64 4.59 9.59
N ALA A 35 -11.14 4.50 8.35
CA ALA A 35 -11.75 3.26 7.86
C ALA A 35 -10.75 2.09 7.82
N LEU A 36 -9.51 2.37 7.40
CA LEU A 36 -8.42 1.39 7.44
C LEU A 36 -8.06 0.99 8.88
N SER A 37 -8.08 1.94 9.82
CA SER A 37 -7.77 1.65 11.22
C SER A 37 -8.76 0.65 11.84
N VAL A 38 -10.04 0.78 11.51
CA VAL A 38 -11.09 -0.16 11.93
C VAL A 38 -10.92 -1.50 11.23
N TYR A 39 -10.65 -1.51 9.92
CA TYR A 39 -10.55 -2.75 9.14
C TYR A 39 -9.34 -3.60 9.52
N PHE A 40 -8.20 -2.96 9.79
CA PHE A 40 -6.95 -3.64 10.18
C PHE A 40 -6.78 -3.77 11.70
N ASP A 41 -7.78 -3.36 12.49
CA ASP A 41 -7.74 -3.34 13.95
C ASP A 41 -6.44 -2.74 14.51
N ALA A 42 -6.03 -1.62 13.91
CA ALA A 42 -4.76 -0.97 14.19
C ALA A 42 -4.95 0.54 14.31
N PRO A 43 -4.24 1.22 15.22
CA PRO A 43 -4.42 2.66 15.38
C PRO A 43 -3.98 3.42 14.12
N VAL A 44 -4.61 4.56 13.84
CA VAL A 44 -4.36 5.39 12.64
C VAL A 44 -2.88 5.73 12.45
N HIS A 45 -2.12 5.93 13.54
CA HIS A 45 -0.68 6.17 13.46
C HIS A 45 0.09 4.96 12.89
N GLY A 46 -0.34 3.74 13.23
CA GLY A 46 0.19 2.49 12.70
C GLY A 46 -0.10 2.37 11.22
N ILE A 47 -1.35 2.62 10.81
CA ILE A 47 -1.77 2.68 9.40
C ILE A 47 -0.90 3.65 8.60
N ASN A 48 -0.67 4.87 9.12
CA ASN A 48 0.18 5.86 8.46
C ASN A 48 1.64 5.41 8.34
N SER A 49 2.17 4.76 9.39
CA SER A 49 3.53 4.22 9.38
C SER A 49 3.70 3.10 8.34
N TRP A 50 2.74 2.18 8.28
CA TRP A 50 2.75 1.09 7.32
C TRP A 50 2.56 1.56 5.88
N LEU A 51 1.70 2.56 5.65
CA LEU A 51 1.52 3.15 4.32
C LEU A 51 2.77 3.90 3.86
N ARG A 52 3.41 4.71 4.73
CA ARG A 52 4.69 5.35 4.40
C ARG A 52 5.77 4.32 4.03
N ARG A 53 5.90 3.23 4.82
CA ARG A 53 6.86 2.16 4.51
C ARG A 53 6.54 1.48 3.18
N SER A 54 5.27 1.14 2.95
CA SER A 54 4.85 0.46 1.71
C SER A 54 5.09 1.32 0.47
N VAL A 55 4.80 2.63 0.55
CA VAL A 55 5.10 3.57 -0.55
C VAL A 55 6.61 3.71 -0.76
N GLY A 56 7.41 3.77 0.31
CA GLY A 56 8.87 3.80 0.20
C GLY A 56 9.46 2.53 -0.41
N GLU A 57 8.89 1.36 -0.11
CA GLU A 57 9.29 0.09 -0.74
C GLU A 57 8.93 0.07 -2.24
N ILE A 58 7.77 0.61 -2.63
CA ILE A 58 7.40 0.73 -4.05
C ILE A 58 8.31 1.73 -4.77
N ASP A 59 8.56 2.90 -4.18
CA ASP A 59 9.41 3.95 -4.76
C ASP A 59 10.84 3.47 -4.98
N ALA A 60 11.40 2.72 -4.02
CA ALA A 60 12.75 2.16 -4.10
C ALA A 60 12.94 1.17 -5.27
N VAL A 61 11.87 0.51 -5.74
CA VAL A 61 11.93 -0.46 -6.84
C VAL A 61 11.63 0.20 -8.20
N LEU A 62 11.03 1.39 -8.20
CA LEU A 62 10.77 2.18 -9.41
C LEU A 62 11.93 3.11 -9.82
N GLN A 63 13.02 3.16 -9.05
CA GLN A 63 14.28 3.85 -9.40
C GLN A 63 15.24 2.95 -10.17
#